data_AF-X1DTJ6-F1
#
_entry.id   AF-X1DTJ6-F1
#
_cell.length_a   1.000
_cell.length_b   1.000
_cell.length_c   1.000
_cell.angle_alpha   90.00
_cell.angle_beta   90.00
_cell.angle_gamma   90.00
#
_symmetry.space_group_name_H-M   'P 1'
#
loop_
_entity.id
_entity.type
_entity.pdbx_description
1 polymer ?
#
loop_
_entity_poly.entity_id
_entity_poly.type
_entity_poly.pdbx_seq_one_letter_code
_entity_poly.pdbx_strand_id
1 'polypeptide(L)'
;MMEFWRAMYARVRTKEESPFRALAALIARNRRRYGGYIIHLGILVMAFGIISTELYQQETQLRLLRGQSVELGDYSMTFAGIERYPGADDLVITEATVDVFKDGKQVTTLSPRTELYTRTGQPMTIPAVRSTVGEDFYVLLVNWEGTSNDAATFRLYVNPLINWVWTGAIIFILGTLVAAWSDPADEKVAVAERAKHRTPVSAVAGD
;
A
#
# COMPACT_ATOMS: atom_id res chain seq x y z
N MET A 1 16.74 11.47 -32.45
CA MET A 1 15.60 11.81 -31.56
C MET A 1 14.37 12.35 -32.32
N MET A 2 14.51 12.99 -33.49
CA MET A 2 13.37 13.52 -34.29
C MET A 2 12.60 12.48 -35.13
N GLU A 3 13.19 11.32 -35.43
CA GLU A 3 12.53 10.28 -36.25
C GLU A 3 11.45 9.48 -35.47
N PHE A 4 11.61 9.37 -34.15
CA PHE A 4 10.63 8.72 -33.26
C PHE A 4 9.31 9.49 -33.20
N TRP A 5 9.37 10.82 -33.21
CA TRP A 5 8.19 11.67 -33.13
C TRP A 5 7.34 11.60 -34.40
N ARG A 6 7.98 11.56 -35.58
CA ARG A 6 7.30 11.41 -36.87
C ARG A 6 6.64 10.05 -37.05
N ALA A 7 7.29 8.98 -36.60
CA ALA A 7 6.73 7.63 -36.66
C ALA A 7 5.53 7.43 -35.72
N MET A 8 5.53 8.12 -34.57
CA MET A 8 4.44 8.08 -33.60
C MET A 8 3.22 8.89 -34.08
N TYR A 9 3.44 10.08 -34.65
CA TYR A 9 2.35 10.95 -35.15
C TYR A 9 1.64 10.37 -36.39
N ALA A 10 2.36 9.63 -37.24
CA ALA A 10 1.79 9.02 -38.45
C ALA A 10 0.79 7.88 -38.16
N ARG A 11 0.89 7.21 -37.01
CA ARG A 11 0.04 6.05 -36.66
C ARG A 11 -1.22 6.41 -35.86
N VAL A 12 -1.24 7.58 -35.23
CA VAL A 12 -2.38 8.04 -34.40
C VAL A 12 -3.59 8.44 -35.27
N ARG A 13 -3.38 8.73 -36.56
CA ARG A 13 -4.44 9.24 -37.45
C ARG A 13 -5.18 8.17 -38.27
N THR A 14 -4.74 6.91 -38.27
CA THR A 14 -5.18 5.91 -39.26
C THR A 14 -6.01 4.74 -38.72
N LYS A 15 -6.21 4.61 -37.40
CA LYS A 15 -7.06 3.54 -36.84
C LYS A 15 -7.91 4.06 -35.70
N GLU A 16 -9.19 4.27 -35.98
CA GLU A 16 -10.26 4.53 -35.03
C GLU A 16 -10.48 3.33 -34.08
N GLU A 17 -9.50 3.02 -33.25
CA GLU A 17 -9.61 2.04 -32.17
C GLU A 17 -9.54 2.73 -30.82
N SER A 18 -10.28 2.23 -29.83
CA SER A 18 -10.35 2.88 -28.52
C SER A 18 -8.93 3.08 -27.94
N PRO A 19 -8.64 4.25 -27.35
CA PRO A 19 -7.29 4.57 -26.86
C PRO A 19 -6.73 3.51 -25.89
N PHE A 20 -7.62 2.81 -25.19
CA PHE A 20 -7.30 1.68 -24.32
C PHE A 20 -6.82 0.43 -25.08
N ARG A 21 -7.42 0.08 -26.22
CA ARG A 21 -6.99 -1.07 -27.04
C ARG A 21 -5.68 -0.78 -27.78
N ALA A 22 -5.49 0.45 -28.25
CA ALA A 22 -4.25 0.87 -28.88
C ALA A 22 -3.07 0.90 -27.88
N LEU A 23 -3.31 1.39 -26.66
CA LEU A 23 -2.32 1.37 -25.57
C LEU A 23 -1.94 -0.07 -25.18
N ALA A 24 -2.93 -0.95 -25.04
CA ALA A 24 -2.71 -2.36 -24.76
C ALA A 24 -1.90 -3.06 -25.87
N ALA A 25 -2.19 -2.78 -27.14
CA ALA A 25 -1.49 -3.35 -28.29
C ALA A 25 -0.03 -2.86 -28.40
N LEU A 26 0.26 -1.63 -27.98
CA LEU A 26 1.61 -1.05 -27.99
C LEU A 26 2.50 -1.62 -26.87
N ILE A 27 1.95 -1.76 -25.67
CA ILE A 27 2.59 -2.45 -24.54
C ILE A 27 2.87 -3.91 -24.91
N ALA A 28 1.92 -4.56 -25.61
CA ALA A 28 2.02 -5.95 -26.04
C ALA A 28 3.09 -6.22 -27.11
N ARG A 29 3.66 -5.21 -27.78
CA ARG A 29 4.64 -5.41 -28.87
C ARG A 29 6.10 -5.25 -28.42
N ASN A 30 6.34 -4.73 -27.21
CA ASN A 30 7.68 -4.61 -26.62
C ASN A 30 7.61 -4.81 -25.08
N ARG A 31 6.99 -5.92 -24.68
CA ARG A 31 6.50 -6.21 -23.32
C ARG A 31 7.58 -6.09 -22.27
N ARG A 32 8.77 -6.63 -22.55
CA ARG A 32 9.92 -6.61 -21.63
C ARG A 32 10.44 -5.20 -21.36
N ARG A 33 10.46 -4.33 -22.37
CA ARG A 33 10.92 -2.94 -22.23
C ARG A 33 9.91 -2.08 -21.47
N TYR A 34 8.62 -2.18 -21.81
CA TYR A 34 7.58 -1.41 -21.14
C TYR A 34 7.27 -1.92 -19.73
N GLY A 35 7.29 -3.24 -19.51
CA GLY A 35 7.19 -3.83 -18.17
C GLY A 35 8.32 -3.37 -17.26
N GLY A 36 9.56 -3.32 -17.78
CA GLY A 36 10.70 -2.73 -17.06
C GLY A 36 10.48 -1.27 -16.67
N TYR A 37 9.95 -0.43 -17.55
CA TYR A 37 9.63 0.97 -17.22
C TYR A 37 8.54 1.10 -16.15
N ILE A 38 7.50 0.27 -16.21
CA ILE A 38 6.43 0.25 -15.20
C ILE A 38 6.99 -0.17 -13.84
N ILE A 39 7.87 -1.17 -13.80
CA ILE A 39 8.56 -1.60 -12.57
C ILE A 39 9.34 -0.44 -11.95
N HIS A 40 10.17 0.26 -12.74
CA HIS A 40 10.96 1.40 -12.24
C HIS A 40 10.07 2.54 -11.75
N LEU A 41 8.97 2.82 -12.47
CA LEU A 41 7.99 3.80 -12.02
C LEU A 41 7.39 3.40 -10.66
N GLY A 42 7.02 2.13 -10.48
CA GLY A 42 6.53 1.62 -9.19
C GLY A 42 7.55 1.81 -8.07
N ILE A 43 8.83 1.51 -8.32
CA ILE A 43 9.93 1.74 -7.36
C ILE A 43 10.09 3.22 -7.02
N LEU A 44 10.05 4.11 -8.01
CA LEU A 44 10.16 5.55 -7.76
C LEU A 44 8.99 6.08 -6.93
N VAL A 45 7.78 5.61 -7.20
CA VAL A 45 6.58 5.97 -6.43
C VAL A 45 6.67 5.44 -4.98
N MET A 46 7.12 4.19 -4.79
CA MET A 46 7.36 3.65 -3.44
C MET A 46 8.43 4.43 -2.69
N ALA A 47 9.57 4.71 -3.33
CA ALA A 47 10.67 5.46 -2.73
C ALA A 47 10.21 6.86 -2.31
N PHE A 48 9.41 7.54 -3.15
CA PHE A 48 8.84 8.84 -2.80
C PHE A 48 7.93 8.76 -1.57
N GLY A 49 7.06 7.74 -1.49
CA GLY A 49 6.21 7.51 -0.31
C GLY A 49 7.03 7.25 0.96
N ILE A 50 8.02 6.35 0.90
CA ILE A 50 8.89 6.00 2.04
C ILE A 50 9.66 7.23 2.54
N ILE A 51 10.36 7.93 1.63
CA ILE A 51 11.14 9.13 1.97
C ILE A 51 10.23 10.20 2.58
N SER A 52 9.03 10.38 2.02
CA SER A 52 8.08 11.36 2.54
C SER A 52 7.63 11.02 3.97
N THR A 53 7.28 9.75 4.23
CA THR A 53 6.94 9.32 5.60
C THR A 53 8.12 9.51 6.54
N GLU A 54 9.33 9.07 6.18
CA GLU A 54 10.50 9.17 7.06
C GLU A 54 10.87 10.62 7.41
N LEU A 55 10.74 11.55 6.46
CA LEU A 55 11.12 12.95 6.67
C LEU A 55 10.05 13.79 7.37
N TYR A 56 8.78 13.46 7.18
CA TYR A 56 7.66 14.31 7.59
C TYR A 56 6.66 13.64 8.54
N GLN A 57 6.92 12.40 8.97
CA GLN A 57 6.11 11.75 10.00
C GLN A 57 6.15 12.57 11.29
N GLN A 58 4.97 12.78 11.85
CA GLN A 58 4.81 13.41 13.16
C GLN A 58 4.26 12.38 14.14
N GLU A 59 4.79 12.36 15.36
CA GLU A 59 4.30 11.49 16.42
C GLU A 59 4.21 12.23 17.75
N THR A 60 3.26 11.81 18.59
CA THR A 60 3.20 12.25 19.98
C THR A 60 2.62 11.15 20.86
N GLN A 61 2.99 11.15 22.13
CA GLN A 61 2.41 10.27 23.14
C GLN A 61 2.15 11.02 24.42
N LEU A 62 0.91 10.94 24.91
CA LEU A 62 0.50 11.64 26.12
C LEU A 62 -0.72 11.00 26.75
N ARG A 63 -0.89 11.32 28.04
CA ARG A 63 -2.07 10.96 28.83
C ARG A 63 -3.08 12.10 28.77
N LEU A 64 -4.31 11.77 28.37
CA LEU A 64 -5.45 12.68 28.30
C LEU A 64 -6.50 12.29 29.34
N LEU A 65 -7.09 13.31 29.96
CA LEU A 65 -8.35 13.15 30.69
C LEU A 65 -9.54 13.23 29.73
N ARG A 66 -10.67 12.66 30.11
CA ARG A 66 -11.91 12.74 29.33
C ARG A 66 -12.26 14.21 29.04
N GLY A 67 -12.56 14.51 27.79
CA GLY A 67 -12.81 15.86 27.26
C GLY A 67 -11.55 16.67 26.94
N GLN A 68 -10.35 16.21 27.33
CA GLN A 68 -9.12 16.88 26.91
C GLN A 68 -8.76 16.56 25.48
N SER A 69 -8.04 17.49 24.86
CA SER A 69 -7.61 17.39 23.48
C SER A 69 -6.09 17.53 23.36
N VAL A 70 -5.58 17.03 22.24
CA VAL A 70 -4.18 17.18 21.84
C VAL A 70 -4.12 17.58 20.38
N GLU A 71 -3.11 18.38 20.03
CA GLU A 71 -2.80 18.79 18.67
C GLU A 71 -1.57 18.05 18.14
N LEU A 72 -1.60 17.69 16.86
CA LEU A 72 -0.49 17.11 16.11
C LEU A 72 -0.56 17.58 14.66
N GLY A 73 0.24 18.59 14.33
CA GLY A 73 0.14 19.29 13.04
C GLY A 73 -1.22 19.98 12.89
N ASP A 74 -1.88 19.76 11.75
CA ASP A 74 -3.21 20.34 11.46
C ASP A 74 -4.37 19.54 12.10
N TYR A 75 -4.04 18.44 12.81
CA TYR A 75 -5.02 17.60 13.49
C TYR A 75 -5.13 17.96 14.96
N SER A 76 -6.35 17.85 15.49
CA SER A 76 -6.57 17.72 16.91
C SER A 76 -7.43 16.49 17.23
N MET A 77 -7.19 15.89 18.38
CA MET A 77 -7.93 14.72 18.84
C MET A 77 -8.44 14.98 20.25
N THR A 78 -9.72 14.74 20.48
CA THR A 78 -10.38 14.85 21.78
C THR A 78 -10.73 13.46 22.31
N PHE A 79 -10.37 13.17 23.57
CA PHE A 79 -10.71 11.92 24.21
C PHE A 79 -12.15 11.95 24.75
N ALA A 80 -13.06 11.19 24.16
CA ALA A 80 -14.49 11.22 24.51
C ALA A 80 -14.85 10.25 25.65
N GLY A 81 -14.14 9.13 25.77
CA GLY A 81 -14.36 8.14 26.83
C GLY A 81 -13.76 6.79 26.49
N ILE A 82 -13.74 5.89 27.46
CA ILE A 82 -13.24 4.52 27.30
C ILE A 82 -14.21 3.53 27.94
N GLU A 83 -14.40 2.41 27.28
CA GLU A 83 -15.29 1.35 27.72
C GLU A 83 -14.56 0.01 27.69
N ARG A 84 -14.94 -0.88 28.59
CA ARG A 84 -14.41 -2.24 28.66
C ARG A 84 -15.54 -3.23 28.71
N TYR A 85 -15.55 -4.17 27.78
CA TYR A 85 -16.64 -5.13 27.59
C TYR A 85 -16.12 -6.50 27.12
N PRO A 86 -16.85 -7.60 27.40
CA PRO A 86 -16.48 -8.92 26.92
C PRO A 86 -16.68 -9.04 25.40
N GLY A 87 -15.71 -9.66 24.72
CA GLY A 87 -15.81 -10.08 23.33
C GLY A 87 -16.28 -11.54 23.21
N ALA A 88 -16.06 -12.15 22.05
CA ALA A 88 -16.32 -13.58 21.86
C ALA A 88 -15.33 -14.44 22.66
N ASP A 89 -15.78 -15.59 23.14
CA ASP A 89 -14.97 -16.57 23.88
C ASP A 89 -14.25 -15.97 25.11
N ASP A 90 -12.92 -16.05 25.14
CA ASP A 90 -12.06 -15.59 26.23
C ASP A 90 -11.51 -14.17 26.02
N LEU A 91 -12.13 -13.39 25.12
CA LEU A 91 -11.70 -12.05 24.74
C LEU A 91 -12.30 -10.98 25.66
N VAL A 92 -11.47 -10.04 26.11
CA VAL A 92 -11.90 -8.79 26.75
C VAL A 92 -11.41 -7.62 25.93
N ILE A 93 -12.32 -6.73 25.54
CA ILE A 93 -12.02 -5.57 24.70
C ILE A 93 -12.06 -4.31 25.59
N THR A 94 -11.01 -3.51 25.50
CA THR A 94 -10.99 -2.14 26.01
C THR A 94 -10.93 -1.21 24.81
N GLU A 95 -11.96 -0.40 24.60
CA GLU A 95 -12.09 0.49 23.45
C GLU A 95 -12.23 1.94 23.92
N ALA A 96 -11.40 2.82 23.38
CA ALA A 96 -11.51 4.26 23.60
C ALA A 96 -12.23 4.91 22.42
N THR A 97 -13.08 5.88 22.69
CA THR A 97 -13.69 6.75 21.68
C THR A 97 -12.93 8.06 21.64
N VAL A 98 -12.46 8.44 20.45
CA VAL A 98 -11.78 9.71 20.22
C VAL A 98 -12.37 10.44 19.01
N ASP A 99 -12.59 11.73 19.15
CA ASP A 99 -13.04 12.59 18.06
C ASP A 99 -11.83 13.26 17.42
N VAL A 100 -11.74 13.18 16.10
CA VAL A 100 -10.62 13.74 15.33
C VAL A 100 -11.11 14.92 14.51
N PHE A 101 -10.38 16.01 14.62
CA PHE A 101 -10.60 17.26 13.91
C PHE A 101 -9.40 17.57 13.02
N LYS A 102 -9.66 18.23 11.91
CA LYS A 102 -8.64 18.84 11.06
C LYS A 102 -9.06 20.27 10.75
N ASP A 103 -8.17 21.23 10.94
CA ASP A 103 -8.46 22.66 10.73
C ASP A 103 -9.73 23.12 11.50
N GLY A 104 -9.91 22.60 12.72
CA GLY A 104 -11.05 22.92 13.59
C GLY A 104 -12.39 22.27 13.19
N LYS A 105 -12.45 21.47 12.12
CA LYS A 105 -13.67 20.73 11.72
C LYS A 105 -13.55 19.28 12.12
N GLN A 106 -14.59 18.72 12.73
CA GLN A 106 -14.61 17.29 13.02
C GLN A 106 -14.63 16.52 11.70
N VAL A 107 -13.67 15.62 11.54
CA VAL A 107 -13.50 14.87 10.30
C VAL A 107 -13.86 13.40 10.45
N THR A 108 -13.75 12.82 11.65
CA THR A 108 -14.19 11.46 11.98
C THR A 108 -14.18 11.25 13.50
N THR A 109 -14.86 10.19 13.95
CA THR A 109 -14.63 9.58 15.27
C THR A 109 -13.88 8.26 15.04
N LEU A 110 -12.92 7.94 15.90
CA LEU A 110 -12.11 6.73 15.84
C LEU A 110 -12.24 5.95 17.15
N SER A 111 -12.16 4.63 17.05
CA SER A 111 -12.27 3.72 18.19
C SER A 111 -11.04 2.82 18.35
N PRO A 112 -9.88 3.35 18.76
CA PRO A 112 -8.70 2.53 19.04
C PRO A 112 -8.99 1.59 20.23
N ARG A 113 -8.53 0.35 20.14
CA ARG A 113 -8.84 -0.66 21.16
C ARG A 113 -7.68 -1.58 21.49
N THR A 114 -7.74 -2.19 22.66
CA THR A 114 -6.88 -3.28 23.10
C THR A 114 -7.73 -4.51 23.34
N GLU A 115 -7.29 -5.64 22.81
CA GLU A 115 -7.91 -6.95 22.91
C GLU A 115 -7.06 -7.84 23.82
N LEU A 116 -7.63 -8.32 24.92
CA LEU A 116 -6.96 -9.21 25.88
C LEU A 116 -7.56 -10.62 25.78
N TYR A 117 -6.76 -11.58 25.35
CA TYR A 117 -7.11 -13.00 25.39
C TYR A 117 -6.84 -13.55 26.80
N THR A 118 -7.88 -13.75 27.58
CA THR A 118 -7.75 -14.05 29.01
C THR A 118 -7.19 -15.44 29.30
N ARG A 119 -7.32 -16.41 28.39
CA ARG A 119 -6.73 -17.75 28.54
C ARG A 119 -5.21 -17.75 28.36
N THR A 120 -4.70 -16.94 27.43
CA THR A 120 -3.26 -16.84 27.14
C THR A 120 -2.60 -15.68 27.89
N GLY A 121 -3.39 -14.71 28.37
CA GLY A 121 -2.91 -13.47 28.97
C GLY A 121 -2.27 -12.51 27.96
N GLN A 122 -2.50 -12.69 26.66
CA GLN A 122 -1.84 -11.89 25.61
C GLN A 122 -2.69 -10.67 25.23
N PRO A 123 -2.17 -9.43 25.42
CA PRO A 123 -2.81 -8.23 24.92
C PRO A 123 -2.40 -7.93 23.47
N MET A 124 -3.35 -7.50 22.66
CA MET A 124 -3.18 -7.04 21.28
C MET A 124 -3.73 -5.63 21.15
N THR A 125 -2.96 -4.70 20.59
CA THR A 125 -3.44 -3.34 20.33
C THR A 125 -3.90 -3.22 18.89
N ILE A 126 -5.15 -2.85 18.69
CA ILE A 126 -5.75 -2.59 17.38
C ILE A 126 -5.81 -1.07 17.21
N PRO A 127 -4.96 -0.49 16.34
CA PRO A 127 -4.99 0.94 16.08
C PRO A 127 -6.29 1.30 15.35
N ALA A 128 -6.76 2.53 15.57
CA ALA A 128 -7.74 3.14 14.69
C ALA A 128 -7.03 4.12 13.74
N VAL A 129 -7.50 4.19 12.50
CA VAL A 129 -6.85 4.98 11.46
C VAL A 129 -7.88 5.76 10.65
N ARG A 130 -7.52 6.99 10.29
CA ARG A 130 -8.15 7.75 9.23
C ARG A 130 -7.15 7.90 8.09
N SER A 131 -7.39 7.21 6.97
CA SER A 131 -6.54 7.32 5.79
C SER A 131 -7.12 8.31 4.77
N THR A 132 -6.23 9.09 4.15
CA THR A 132 -6.56 10.00 3.04
C THR A 132 -5.58 9.82 1.88
N VAL A 133 -5.76 10.54 0.78
CA VAL A 133 -4.81 10.47 -0.35
C VAL A 133 -3.44 11.06 0.02
N GLY A 134 -3.40 12.01 0.95
CA GLY A 134 -2.18 12.74 1.33
C GLY A 134 -1.49 12.19 2.57
N GLU A 135 -2.24 11.65 3.53
CA GLU A 135 -1.73 11.25 4.84
C GLU A 135 -2.69 10.33 5.59
N ASP A 136 -2.15 9.63 6.57
CA ASP A 136 -2.88 8.75 7.46
C ASP A 136 -2.69 9.19 8.92
N PHE A 137 -3.80 9.38 9.64
CA PHE A 137 -3.82 9.70 11.07
C PHE A 137 -4.12 8.45 11.88
N TYR A 138 -3.15 7.96 12.65
CA TYR A 138 -3.28 6.78 13.49
C TYR A 138 -3.42 7.14 14.96
N VAL A 139 -4.24 6.37 15.66
CA VAL A 139 -4.43 6.46 17.10
C VAL A 139 -4.22 5.07 17.70
N LEU A 140 -3.33 4.99 18.67
CA LEU A 140 -3.10 3.79 19.47
C LEU A 140 -3.48 4.07 20.92
N LEU A 141 -4.26 3.16 21.50
CA LEU A 141 -4.49 3.11 22.93
C LEU A 141 -3.30 2.39 23.60
N VAL A 142 -2.51 3.12 24.37
CA VAL A 142 -1.27 2.59 25.01
C VAL A 142 -1.54 2.14 26.44
N ASN A 143 -2.31 2.91 27.19
CA ASN A 143 -2.63 2.62 28.58
C ASN A 143 -3.93 3.33 28.98
N TRP A 144 -4.57 2.91 30.07
CA TRP A 144 -5.78 3.53 30.60
C TRP A 144 -5.91 3.35 32.11
N GLU A 145 -6.76 4.17 32.72
CA GLU A 145 -7.11 4.05 34.12
C GLU A 145 -8.38 3.21 34.29
N GLY A 146 -8.25 1.98 34.80
CA GLY A 146 -9.36 1.03 34.88
C GLY A 146 -10.40 1.27 35.98
N THR A 147 -10.17 2.23 36.89
CA THR A 147 -11.10 2.51 38.01
C THR A 147 -12.08 3.62 37.67
N SER A 148 -11.57 4.78 37.26
CA SER A 148 -12.37 5.95 36.92
C SER A 148 -12.81 5.97 35.45
N ASN A 149 -12.07 5.27 34.56
CA ASN A 149 -12.21 5.38 33.10
C ASN A 149 -12.11 6.83 32.58
N ASP A 150 -11.54 7.74 33.37
CA ASP A 150 -11.47 9.16 33.04
C ASP A 150 -10.16 9.54 32.37
N ALA A 151 -9.21 8.61 32.24
CA ALA A 151 -7.90 8.90 31.68
C ALA A 151 -7.33 7.75 30.84
N ALA A 152 -6.73 8.12 29.70
CA ALA A 152 -6.06 7.19 28.81
C ALA A 152 -4.81 7.81 28.18
N THR A 153 -3.80 6.97 27.94
CA THR A 153 -2.58 7.34 27.22
C THR A 153 -2.71 6.91 25.78
N PHE A 154 -2.55 7.86 24.88
CA PHE A 154 -2.60 7.64 23.45
C PHE A 154 -1.24 7.87 22.83
N ARG A 155 -0.94 7.11 21.77
CA ARG A 155 0.14 7.42 20.84
C ARG A 155 -0.47 7.71 19.48
N LEU A 156 -0.14 8.88 18.94
CA LEU A 156 -0.69 9.40 17.69
C LEU A 156 0.41 9.46 16.64
N TYR A 157 0.04 9.20 15.40
CA TYR A 157 0.93 9.32 14.25
C TYR A 157 0.23 10.03 13.10
N VAL A 158 0.93 10.95 12.42
CA VAL A 158 0.56 11.45 11.10
C VAL A 158 1.61 10.97 10.12
N ASN A 159 1.23 10.02 9.28
CA ASN A 159 2.11 9.40 8.28
C ASN A 159 1.75 9.93 6.89
N PRO A 160 2.54 10.85 6.32
CA PRO A 160 2.27 11.38 4.99
C PRO A 160 2.56 10.35 3.91
N LEU A 161 1.67 10.25 2.92
CA LEU A 161 1.88 9.52 1.66
C LEU A 161 2.13 8.01 1.77
N ILE A 162 1.77 7.36 2.89
CA ILE A 162 1.90 5.90 3.03
C ILE A 162 1.10 5.14 1.96
N ASN A 163 -0.05 5.67 1.53
CA ASN A 163 -0.86 5.10 0.44
C ASN A 163 -0.13 5.09 -0.91
N TRP A 164 0.88 5.94 -1.12
CA TRP A 164 1.70 5.91 -2.32
C TRP A 164 2.68 4.74 -2.35
N VAL A 165 3.10 4.24 -1.18
CA VAL A 165 3.89 3.01 -1.10
C VAL A 165 3.07 1.83 -1.65
N TRP A 166 1.82 1.70 -1.19
CA TRP A 166 0.90 0.67 -1.70
C TRP A 166 0.57 0.85 -3.18
N THR A 167 0.35 2.09 -3.63
CA THR A 167 0.13 2.39 -5.05
C THR A 167 1.34 1.98 -5.90
N GLY A 168 2.55 2.31 -5.46
CA GLY A 168 3.79 1.91 -6.13
C GLY A 168 4.00 0.40 -6.14
N ALA A 169 3.62 -0.31 -5.07
CA ALA A 169 3.67 -1.76 -5.00
C ALA A 169 2.71 -2.42 -6.02
N ILE A 170 1.50 -1.89 -6.16
CA ILE A 170 0.54 -2.35 -7.18
C ILE A 170 1.12 -2.12 -8.59
N ILE A 171 1.69 -0.94 -8.86
CA ILE A 171 2.34 -0.63 -10.15
C ILE A 171 3.50 -1.61 -10.41
N PHE A 172 4.32 -1.88 -9.40
CA PHE A 172 5.44 -2.83 -9.50
C PHE A 172 4.96 -4.24 -9.86
N ILE A 173 3.91 -4.74 -9.20
CA ILE A 173 3.33 -6.06 -9.48
C ILE A 173 2.79 -6.10 -10.91
N LEU A 174 2.04 -5.09 -11.34
CA LEU A 174 1.52 -5.02 -12.71
C LEU A 174 2.66 -4.97 -13.74
N GLY A 175 3.70 -4.19 -13.50
CA GLY A 175 4.89 -4.13 -14.36
C GLY A 175 5.61 -5.47 -14.44
N THR A 176 5.69 -6.21 -13.33
CA THR A 176 6.26 -7.55 -13.26
C THR A 176 5.44 -8.54 -14.07
N LEU A 177 4.11 -8.53 -13.95
CA LEU A 177 3.22 -9.37 -14.76
C LEU A 177 3.36 -9.07 -16.25
N VAL A 178 3.48 -7.79 -16.64
CA VAL A 178 3.70 -7.38 -18.04
C VAL A 178 5.07 -7.82 -18.56
N ALA A 179 6.13 -7.70 -17.74
CA ALA A 179 7.48 -8.10 -18.11
C ALA A 179 7.65 -9.62 -18.20
N ALA A 180 6.94 -10.37 -17.35
CA ALA A 180 7.01 -11.83 -17.28
C ALA A 180 6.08 -12.54 -18.29
N TRP A 181 5.13 -11.84 -18.90
CA TRP A 181 4.26 -12.41 -19.93
C TRP A 181 5.08 -12.75 -21.17
N SER A 182 5.16 -14.04 -21.50
CA SER A 182 6.02 -14.55 -22.57
C SER A 182 5.82 -13.81 -23.89
N ASP A 183 6.93 -13.43 -24.52
CA ASP A 183 6.97 -12.97 -25.89
C ASP A 183 7.04 -14.21 -26.81
N PRO A 184 6.16 -14.36 -27.81
CA PRO A 184 6.29 -15.41 -28.82
C PRO A 184 7.66 -15.39 -29.52
N ALA A 185 8.38 -14.26 -29.51
CA ALA A 185 9.75 -14.17 -29.98
C ALA A 185 10.75 -14.90 -29.05
N ASP A 186 10.60 -14.77 -27.74
CA ASP A 186 11.43 -15.46 -26.76
C ASP A 186 11.20 -16.98 -26.82
N GLU A 187 9.96 -17.41 -27.08
CA GLU A 187 9.63 -18.82 -27.32
C GLU A 187 10.29 -19.35 -28.60
N LYS A 188 10.29 -18.59 -29.69
CA LYS A 188 10.97 -18.96 -30.94
C LYS A 188 12.48 -19.05 -30.80
N VAL A 189 13.10 -18.13 -30.04
CA VAL A 189 14.54 -18.16 -29.74
C VAL A 189 14.87 -19.38 -28.87
N ALA A 190 14.08 -19.64 -27.83
CA ALA A 190 14.26 -20.81 -26.97
C ALA A 190 14.08 -22.14 -27.72
N VAL A 191 13.12 -22.22 -28.65
CA VAL A 191 12.92 -23.38 -29.53
C VAL A 191 14.10 -23.54 -30.50
N ALA A 192 14.60 -22.45 -31.08
CA ALA A 192 15.74 -22.47 -31.99
C ALA A 192 17.05 -22.89 -31.29
N GLU A 193 17.29 -22.45 -30.04
CA GLU A 193 18.42 -22.92 -29.24
C GLU A 193 18.30 -24.39 -28.85
N ARG A 194 17.12 -24.85 -28.42
CA ARG A 194 16.87 -26.27 -28.14
C ARG A 194 17.08 -27.16 -29.37
N ALA A 195 16.73 -26.66 -30.56
CA ALA A 195 16.98 -27.36 -31.82
C ALA A 195 18.48 -27.45 -32.16
N LYS A 196 19.28 -26.42 -31.87
CA LYS A 196 20.73 -26.42 -32.10
C LYS A 196 21.49 -27.37 -31.17
N HIS A 197 20.99 -27.60 -29.96
CA HIS A 197 21.63 -28.47 -28.96
C HIS A 197 21.14 -29.92 -28.96
N ARG A 198 20.18 -30.28 -29.84
CA ARG A 198 19.83 -31.69 -30.08
C ARG A 198 20.93 -32.33 -30.92
N THR A 199 21.85 -33.05 -30.28
CA THR A 199 22.79 -33.96 -30.96
C THR A 199 21.98 -35.00 -31.75
N PRO A 200 22.27 -35.23 -33.05
CA PRO A 200 21.60 -36.29 -33.78
C PRO A 200 21.94 -37.63 -33.13
N VAL A 201 20.92 -38.35 -32.66
CA VAL A 201 21.08 -39.75 -32.26
C VAL A 201 21.38 -40.51 -33.54
N SER A 202 22.65 -40.88 -33.73
CA SER A 202 23.05 -41.75 -34.83
C SER A 202 22.32 -43.07 -34.66
N ALA A 203 21.43 -43.40 -35.59
CA ALA A 203 20.82 -44.71 -35.67
C ALA A 203 21.95 -45.72 -35.91
N VAL A 204 22.26 -46.51 -34.88
CA VAL A 204 23.12 -47.69 -35.05
C VAL A 204 22.28 -48.70 -35.81
N ALA A 205 22.56 -48.84 -37.10
CA ALA A 205 22.06 -49.95 -37.91
C ALA A 205 22.63 -51.23 -37.29
N GLY A 206 21.73 -52.08 -36.78
CA GLY A 206 22.08 -53.43 -36.36
C GLY A 206 22.22 -54.31 -37.60
N ASP A 207 23.36 -54.99 -37.69
CA ASP A 207 23.57 -56.18 -38.54
C ASP A 207 23.20 -57.45 -37.75
#